data_AF-A0AAV1ZD03-F1
#
_entry.id   AF-A0AAV1ZD03-F1
#
_cell.length_a   1.000
_cell.length_b   1.000
_cell.length_c   1.000
_cell.angle_alpha   90.00
_cell.angle_beta   90.00
_cell.angle_gamma   90.00
#
_symmetry.space_group_name_H-M   'P 1'
#
loop_
_entity.id
_entity.type
_entity.pdbx_description
1 polymer ?
#
loop_
_entity_poly.entity_id
_entity_poly.type
_entity_poly.pdbx_seq_one_letter_code
_entity_poly.pdbx_strand_id
1 'polypeptide(L)'
;MEITTVIVFCLGLALAYGTPTNRAPCTDLTGTWRNELGSNMTVQRIGDSFKFSGRYNTSVESSAGASTISSDISGLVQPVEGGSLVAFNVLWNHGASITAWVGQCLVCDGQEKLHTTWVLRSLQIPRKRWMSTRINQDTFWRVDEESQGTAQDATVNVQSSNVLGDWKSVTGDSVEITQASEQGSMEGLHKGPGAENGALVYGRFDGNQTHIALGFAAANNQYIKGWAGHIYNPQEANQPMETSWLSHTFSNLCNDPRKNVEYGMDYYSKGGANVE
;
A
#
# COMPACT_ATOMS: atom_id res chain seq x y z
N MET A 1 -53.08 18.25 -53.98
CA MET A 1 -53.21 18.29 -52.51
C MET A 1 -52.51 17.05 -52.00
N GLU A 2 -51.22 17.20 -51.70
CA GLU A 2 -50.37 16.09 -51.23
C GLU A 2 -50.61 15.86 -49.74
N ILE A 3 -50.82 14.60 -49.36
CA ILE A 3 -50.95 14.19 -47.96
C ILE A 3 -49.57 13.73 -47.50
N THR A 4 -48.91 14.56 -46.69
CA THR A 4 -47.61 14.25 -46.09
C THR A 4 -47.84 13.41 -44.83
N THR A 5 -47.36 12.16 -44.82
CA THR A 5 -47.41 11.26 -43.67
C THR A 5 -46.29 11.60 -42.68
N VAL A 6 -46.64 11.98 -41.45
CA VAL A 6 -45.69 12.22 -40.36
C VAL A 6 -45.35 10.88 -39.68
N ILE A 7 -44.10 10.45 -39.79
CA ILE A 7 -43.56 9.30 -39.06
C ILE A 7 -43.03 9.81 -37.72
N VAL A 8 -43.68 9.42 -36.62
CA VAL A 8 -43.23 9.69 -35.25
C VAL A 8 -42.20 8.63 -34.86
N PHE A 9 -40.95 9.05 -34.68
CA PHE A 9 -39.86 8.20 -34.19
C PHE A 9 -39.83 8.27 -32.66
N CYS A 10 -40.43 7.28 -31.98
CA CYS A 10 -40.31 7.13 -30.53
C CYS A 10 -38.89 6.67 -30.21
N LEU A 11 -38.00 7.59 -29.82
CA LEU A 11 -36.73 7.27 -29.17
C LEU A 11 -37.04 6.59 -27.83
N GLY A 12 -36.81 5.28 -27.74
CA GLY A 12 -36.81 4.56 -26.48
C GLY A 12 -35.68 5.05 -25.58
N LEU A 13 -36.02 5.59 -24.41
CA LEU A 13 -35.08 5.76 -23.30
C LEU A 13 -34.68 4.37 -22.82
N ALA A 14 -33.50 3.90 -23.24
CA ALA A 14 -32.86 2.76 -22.59
C ALA A 14 -32.33 3.24 -21.23
N LEU A 15 -33.00 2.87 -20.14
CA LEU A 15 -32.43 2.92 -18.81
C LEU A 15 -31.23 1.98 -18.79
N ALA A 16 -30.03 2.54 -18.81
CA ALA A 16 -28.79 1.81 -18.57
C ALA A 16 -28.78 1.40 -17.09
N TYR A 17 -29.40 0.27 -16.77
CA TYR A 17 -29.12 -0.42 -15.51
C TYR A 17 -27.69 -0.92 -15.60
N GLY A 18 -26.78 -0.24 -14.89
CA GLY A 18 -25.41 -0.72 -14.72
C GLY A 18 -25.44 -2.18 -14.32
N THR A 19 -24.72 -3.02 -15.05
CA THR A 19 -24.62 -4.44 -14.72
C THR A 19 -24.06 -4.56 -13.31
N PRO A 20 -24.72 -5.27 -12.38
CA PRO A 20 -24.11 -5.56 -11.10
C PRO A 20 -22.86 -6.38 -11.40
N THR A 21 -21.69 -5.80 -11.12
CA THR A 21 -20.45 -6.56 -11.15
C THR A 21 -20.60 -7.65 -10.10
N ASN A 22 -20.77 -8.90 -10.52
CA ASN A 22 -20.77 -10.10 -9.68
C ASN A 22 -19.35 -10.33 -9.12
N ARG A 23 -18.85 -9.38 -8.34
CA ARG A 23 -17.57 -9.45 -7.68
C ARG A 23 -17.79 -10.05 -6.31
N ALA A 24 -17.14 -11.19 -6.05
CA ALA A 24 -17.13 -11.76 -4.72
C ALA A 24 -16.58 -10.71 -3.74
N PRO A 25 -17.34 -10.32 -2.70
CA PRO A 25 -16.89 -9.34 -1.72
C PRO A 25 -15.52 -9.70 -1.16
N CYS A 26 -14.68 -8.70 -0.91
CA CYS A 26 -13.35 -8.82 -0.35
C CYS A 26 -12.40 -9.74 -1.11
N THR A 27 -12.64 -10.03 -2.39
CA THR A 27 -11.67 -10.74 -3.27
C THR A 27 -10.96 -9.79 -4.24
N ASP A 28 -11.51 -8.59 -4.40
CA ASP A 28 -10.92 -7.54 -5.22
C ASP A 28 -11.18 -6.21 -4.51
N LEU A 29 -10.13 -5.38 -4.44
CA LEU A 29 -10.18 -4.10 -3.73
C LEU A 29 -10.38 -2.91 -4.67
N THR A 30 -10.36 -3.11 -5.99
CA THR A 30 -10.55 -2.04 -6.99
C THR A 30 -11.76 -1.16 -6.66
N GLY A 31 -11.61 0.15 -6.77
CA GLY A 31 -12.61 1.16 -6.40
C GLY A 31 -12.14 2.06 -5.25
N THR A 32 -13.07 2.86 -4.70
CA THR A 32 -12.75 3.85 -3.66
C THR A 32 -13.18 3.39 -2.28
N TRP A 33 -12.31 3.65 -1.30
CA TRP A 33 -12.46 3.33 0.10
C TRP A 33 -12.27 4.58 0.94
N ARG A 34 -13.09 4.79 1.96
CA ARG A 34 -12.96 5.92 2.91
C ARG A 34 -12.73 5.38 4.31
N ASN A 35 -11.77 5.96 5.06
CA ASN A 35 -11.56 5.63 6.47
C ASN A 35 -12.35 6.51 7.43
N GLU A 36 -12.30 6.20 8.72
CA GLU A 36 -13.01 6.91 9.79
C GLU A 36 -12.57 8.36 9.98
N LEU A 37 -11.39 8.71 9.45
CA LEU A 37 -10.84 10.06 9.47
C LEU A 37 -11.26 10.88 8.23
N GLY A 38 -12.00 10.29 7.29
CA GLY A 38 -12.44 10.92 6.04
C GLY A 38 -11.45 10.79 4.87
N SER A 39 -10.30 10.15 5.08
CA SER A 39 -9.29 9.95 4.05
C SER A 39 -9.78 8.94 3.01
N ASN A 40 -9.51 9.20 1.74
CA ASN A 40 -9.95 8.36 0.62
C ASN A 40 -8.77 7.60 -0.01
N MET A 41 -8.97 6.34 -0.32
CA MET A 41 -8.03 5.49 -1.05
C MET A 41 -8.74 4.92 -2.29
N THR A 42 -8.25 5.25 -3.47
CA THR A 42 -8.74 4.69 -4.74
C THR A 42 -7.74 3.65 -5.23
N VAL A 43 -8.20 2.41 -5.40
CA VAL A 43 -7.39 1.25 -5.75
C VAL A 43 -7.65 0.84 -7.19
N GLN A 44 -6.58 0.50 -7.92
CA GLN A 44 -6.60 -0.04 -9.26
C GLN A 44 -5.73 -1.29 -9.32
N ARG A 45 -6.30 -2.42 -9.76
CA ARG A 45 -5.56 -3.66 -9.94
C ARG A 45 -4.52 -3.55 -11.05
N ILE A 46 -3.36 -4.19 -10.86
CA ILE A 46 -2.31 -4.28 -11.89
C ILE A 46 -2.37 -5.65 -12.55
N GLY A 47 -2.92 -5.69 -13.78
CA GLY A 47 -3.08 -6.92 -14.56
C GLY A 47 -3.86 -8.01 -13.79
N ASP A 48 -3.49 -9.26 -14.01
CA ASP A 48 -4.07 -10.42 -13.30
C ASP A 48 -3.28 -10.79 -12.03
N SER A 49 -2.45 -9.88 -11.52
CA SER A 49 -1.61 -10.13 -10.35
C SER A 49 -2.32 -9.76 -9.04
N PHE A 50 -1.72 -10.19 -7.92
CA PHE A 50 -2.10 -9.75 -6.57
C PHE A 50 -1.67 -8.30 -6.25
N LYS A 51 -1.04 -7.60 -7.20
CA LYS A 51 -0.58 -6.22 -7.02
C LYS A 51 -1.68 -5.23 -7.36
N PHE A 52 -1.66 -4.11 -6.66
CA PHE A 52 -2.45 -2.95 -7.00
C PHE A 52 -1.65 -1.66 -6.83
N SER A 53 -2.04 -0.66 -7.61
CA SER A 53 -1.65 0.72 -7.42
C SER A 53 -2.89 1.57 -7.17
N GLY A 54 -2.71 2.89 -7.07
CA GLY A 54 -3.83 3.79 -6.83
C GLY A 54 -3.36 5.07 -6.18
N ARG A 55 -4.30 5.77 -5.54
CA ARG A 55 -4.04 7.04 -4.86
C ARG A 55 -4.65 7.06 -3.46
N TYR A 56 -3.97 7.72 -2.55
CA TYR A 56 -4.43 8.01 -1.20
C TYR A 56 -4.51 9.51 -1.01
N ASN A 57 -5.69 9.99 -0.64
CA ASN A 57 -5.95 11.37 -0.27
C ASN A 57 -6.20 11.44 1.22
N THR A 58 -5.27 12.01 1.98
CA THR A 58 -5.43 12.16 3.43
C THR A 58 -6.29 13.36 3.78
N SER A 59 -7.15 13.21 4.79
CA SER A 59 -7.90 14.32 5.40
C SER A 59 -7.21 14.91 6.62
N VAL A 60 -6.10 14.32 7.05
CA VAL A 60 -5.37 14.71 8.25
C VAL A 60 -3.87 14.78 7.98
N GLU A 61 -3.20 15.63 8.75
CA GLU A 61 -1.75 15.72 8.75
C GLU A 61 -1.23 16.04 10.16
N SER A 62 0.02 15.65 10.45
CA SER A 62 0.60 15.88 11.78
C SER A 62 0.97 17.35 12.05
N SER A 63 1.22 18.12 10.98
CA SER A 63 1.47 19.56 10.97
C SER A 63 1.23 20.09 9.56
N ALA A 64 0.95 21.38 9.39
CA ALA A 64 0.70 21.99 8.08
C ALA A 64 1.79 21.64 7.05
N GLY A 65 1.42 21.00 5.94
CA GLY A 65 2.32 20.56 4.87
C GLY A 65 3.10 19.28 5.15
N ALA A 66 2.76 18.51 6.19
CA ALA A 66 3.42 17.24 6.49
C ALA A 66 3.01 16.12 5.52
N SER A 67 1.83 16.26 4.91
CA SER A 67 1.35 15.36 3.86
C SER A 67 1.06 16.13 2.57
N THR A 68 1.22 15.45 1.45
CA THR A 68 0.59 15.86 0.20
C THR A 68 -0.90 15.51 0.26
N ILE A 69 -1.76 16.36 -0.31
CA ILE A 69 -3.22 16.10 -0.36
C ILE A 69 -3.51 14.77 -1.09
N SER A 70 -2.61 14.35 -1.97
CA SER A 70 -2.67 13.06 -2.65
C SER A 70 -1.28 12.44 -2.78
N SER A 71 -1.22 11.10 -2.67
CA SER A 71 -0.02 10.31 -2.89
C SER A 71 -0.35 9.01 -3.60
N ASP A 72 0.55 8.52 -4.45
CA ASP A 72 0.37 7.21 -5.04
C ASP A 72 0.50 6.10 -3.99
N ILE A 73 -0.25 5.00 -4.16
CA ILE A 73 -0.16 3.78 -3.35
C ILE A 73 0.33 2.59 -4.17
N SER A 74 1.01 1.66 -3.51
CA SER A 74 1.44 0.38 -4.07
C SER A 74 1.19 -0.67 -3.00
N GLY A 75 0.59 -1.79 -3.37
CA GLY A 75 0.20 -2.79 -2.38
C GLY A 75 -0.10 -4.16 -2.98
N LEU A 76 -0.33 -5.10 -2.07
CA LEU A 76 -0.72 -6.47 -2.35
C LEU A 76 -2.09 -6.76 -1.74
N VAL A 77 -2.93 -7.45 -2.51
CA VAL A 77 -4.16 -8.10 -2.03
C VAL A 77 -4.02 -9.59 -2.23
N GLN A 78 -4.14 -10.35 -1.15
CA GLN A 78 -4.02 -11.80 -1.16
C GLN A 78 -5.36 -12.43 -0.75
N PRO A 79 -6.16 -12.89 -1.73
CA PRO A 79 -7.40 -13.61 -1.45
C PRO A 79 -7.15 -14.87 -0.65
N VAL A 80 -8.06 -15.12 0.30
CA VAL A 80 -8.08 -16.30 1.18
C VAL A 80 -9.52 -16.73 1.38
N GLU A 81 -9.75 -17.92 1.94
CA GLU A 81 -11.11 -18.36 2.23
C GLU A 81 -11.78 -17.43 3.26
N GLY A 82 -12.86 -16.77 2.86
CA GLY A 82 -13.62 -15.85 3.71
C GLY A 82 -13.17 -14.39 3.71
N GLY A 83 -12.20 -14.00 2.87
CA GLY A 83 -11.79 -12.60 2.75
C GLY A 83 -10.51 -12.38 1.92
N SER A 84 -9.78 -11.32 2.22
CA SER A 84 -8.42 -11.09 1.70
C SER A 84 -7.53 -10.48 2.76
N LEU A 85 -6.25 -10.81 2.74
CA LEU A 85 -5.21 -10.02 3.38
C LEU A 85 -4.82 -8.84 2.48
N VAL A 86 -4.47 -7.71 3.10
CA VAL A 86 -4.07 -6.49 2.38
C VAL A 86 -2.83 -5.88 3.03
N ALA A 87 -1.95 -5.36 2.20
CA ALA A 87 -0.90 -4.44 2.64
C ALA A 87 -0.61 -3.41 1.56
N PHE A 88 -0.35 -2.17 1.96
CA PHE A 88 0.02 -1.10 1.03
C PHE A 88 0.85 -0.03 1.69
N ASN A 89 1.54 0.75 0.86
CA ASN A 89 2.45 1.80 1.27
C ASN A 89 2.05 3.14 0.67
N VAL A 90 2.23 4.21 1.45
CA VAL A 90 2.01 5.61 1.02
C VAL A 90 3.22 6.45 1.41
N LEU A 91 3.85 7.08 0.43
CA LEU A 91 4.91 8.07 0.64
C LEU A 91 4.30 9.44 0.88
N TRP A 92 4.85 10.18 1.84
CA TRP A 92 4.40 11.52 2.20
C TRP A 92 5.50 12.53 1.98
N ASN A 93 5.15 13.65 1.35
CA ASN A 93 6.01 14.83 1.22
C ASN A 93 7.45 14.46 0.83
N HIS A 94 7.61 13.87 -0.37
CA HIS A 94 8.89 13.48 -0.93
C HIS A 94 9.78 12.64 0.01
N GLY A 95 9.16 11.73 0.78
CA GLY A 95 9.86 10.80 1.66
C GLY A 95 10.12 11.30 3.09
N ALA A 96 9.65 12.51 3.43
CA ALA A 96 9.70 13.02 4.80
C ALA A 96 9.00 12.06 5.79
N SER A 97 8.02 11.29 5.33
CA SER A 97 7.57 10.08 6.02
C SER A 97 7.00 9.04 5.05
N ILE A 98 6.84 7.82 5.55
CA ILE A 98 6.16 6.75 4.85
C ILE A 98 5.29 5.96 5.81
N THR A 99 4.11 5.54 5.35
CA THR A 99 3.23 4.67 6.13
C THR A 99 3.03 3.34 5.41
N ALA A 100 3.07 2.24 6.16
CA ALA A 100 2.66 0.91 5.73
C ALA A 100 1.39 0.50 6.49
N TRP A 101 0.34 0.14 5.75
CA TRP A 101 -0.86 -0.50 6.30
C TRP A 101 -0.76 -2.00 6.06
N VAL A 102 -1.22 -2.77 7.04
CA VAL A 102 -1.42 -4.21 6.96
C VAL A 102 -2.79 -4.55 7.57
N GLY A 103 -3.53 -5.45 6.95
CA GLY A 103 -4.90 -5.70 7.35
C GLY A 103 -5.57 -6.83 6.62
N GLN A 104 -6.90 -6.86 6.72
CA GLN A 104 -7.74 -7.78 5.99
C GLN A 104 -9.07 -7.13 5.59
N CYS A 105 -9.61 -7.55 4.46
CA CYS A 105 -10.97 -7.25 4.05
C CYS A 105 -11.88 -8.40 4.49
N LEU A 106 -12.91 -8.06 5.25
CA LEU A 106 -13.96 -8.99 5.69
C LEU A 106 -15.34 -8.45 5.30
N VAL A 107 -16.28 -9.37 5.09
CA VAL A 107 -17.70 -9.03 5.05
C VAL A 107 -18.27 -9.22 6.44
N CYS A 108 -18.56 -8.11 7.12
CA CYS A 108 -19.15 -8.10 8.45
C CYS A 108 -20.49 -7.38 8.40
N ASP A 109 -21.54 -8.02 8.91
CA ASP A 109 -22.92 -7.50 8.87
C ASP A 109 -23.41 -7.21 7.44
N GLY A 110 -22.98 -8.03 6.48
CA GLY A 110 -23.31 -7.86 5.06
C GLY A 110 -22.55 -6.73 4.36
N GLN A 111 -21.59 -6.08 5.02
CA GLN A 111 -20.80 -4.97 4.47
C GLN A 111 -19.32 -5.32 4.39
N GLU A 112 -18.67 -4.96 3.28
CA GLU A 112 -17.22 -5.02 3.17
C GLU A 112 -16.57 -3.96 4.05
N LYS A 113 -15.62 -4.41 4.89
CA LYS A 113 -14.83 -3.56 5.77
C LYS A 113 -13.37 -3.94 5.62
N LEU A 114 -12.52 -2.95 5.38
CA LEU A 114 -11.06 -3.11 5.38
C LEU A 114 -10.53 -2.75 6.76
N HIS A 115 -10.18 -3.76 7.55
CA HIS A 115 -9.62 -3.55 8.90
C HIS A 115 -8.11 -3.56 8.82
N THR A 116 -7.49 -2.43 9.15
CA THR A 116 -6.05 -2.26 9.03
C THR A 116 -5.42 -1.75 10.32
N THR A 117 -4.16 -2.11 10.51
CA THR A 117 -3.21 -1.44 11.41
C THR A 117 -2.15 -0.81 10.52
N TRP A 118 -1.63 0.34 10.91
CA TRP A 118 -0.59 1.02 10.16
C TRP A 118 0.57 1.45 11.02
N VAL A 119 1.74 1.49 10.40
CA VAL A 119 2.96 2.03 10.97
C VAL A 119 3.45 3.17 10.07
N LEU A 120 3.61 4.35 10.65
CA LEU A 120 4.19 5.52 10.00
C LEU A 120 5.61 5.72 10.52
N ARG A 121 6.57 5.79 9.61
CA ARG A 121 7.96 6.13 9.90
C ARG A 121 8.30 7.50 9.34
N SER A 122 8.72 8.42 10.21
CA SER A 122 9.20 9.75 9.82
C SER A 122 10.71 9.77 9.64
N LEU A 123 11.19 10.52 8.66
CA LEU A 123 12.61 10.83 8.52
C LEU A 123 13.08 11.58 9.77
N GLN A 124 14.15 11.09 10.40
CA GLN A 124 14.71 11.71 11.61
C GLN A 124 16.23 11.75 11.58
N ILE A 125 16.79 12.79 12.19
CA ILE A 125 18.23 12.84 12.49
C ILE A 125 18.61 11.71 13.47
N PRO A 126 19.87 11.21 13.47
CA PRO A 126 20.27 10.04 14.24
C PRO A 126 19.83 10.04 15.71
N ARG A 127 20.08 11.13 16.45
CA ARG A 127 19.70 11.29 17.86
C ARG A 127 18.19 11.28 18.15
N LYS A 128 17.35 11.36 17.11
CA LYS A 128 15.88 11.39 17.16
C LYS A 128 15.24 10.18 16.47
N ARG A 129 16.01 9.24 15.90
CA ARG A 129 15.45 8.08 15.19
C ARG A 129 14.62 7.16 16.08
N TRP A 130 14.90 7.12 17.39
CA TRP A 130 14.13 6.34 18.36
C TRP A 130 12.64 6.75 18.42
N MET A 131 12.28 7.97 18.02
CA MET A 131 10.91 8.47 17.97
C MET A 131 10.36 8.57 16.54
N SER A 132 10.97 7.89 15.57
CA SER A 132 10.57 7.95 14.16
C SER A 132 9.24 7.25 13.88
N THR A 133 8.82 6.31 14.73
CA THR A 133 7.70 5.41 14.44
C THR A 133 6.44 5.77 15.22
N ARG A 134 5.31 5.82 14.52
CA ARG A 134 3.95 5.85 15.09
C ARG A 134 3.17 4.65 14.58
N ILE A 135 2.24 4.16 15.40
CA ILE A 135 1.37 3.03 15.06
C ILE A 135 -0.06 3.37 15.44
N ASN A 136 -1.02 3.03 14.59
CA ASN A 136 -2.44 3.13 14.90
C ASN A 136 -3.25 2.21 13.97
N GLN A 137 -4.56 2.37 13.94
CA GLN A 137 -5.48 1.57 13.16
C GLN A 137 -6.42 2.46 12.35
N ASP A 138 -6.79 1.97 11.17
CA ASP A 138 -7.84 2.56 10.33
C ASP A 138 -8.84 1.46 9.93
N THR A 139 -10.11 1.82 9.79
CA THR A 139 -11.14 0.99 9.17
C THR A 139 -11.68 1.69 7.93
N PHE A 140 -11.65 1.02 6.78
CA PHE A 140 -12.19 1.59 5.55
C PHE A 140 -13.50 0.93 5.11
N TRP A 141 -14.36 1.72 4.49
CA TRP A 141 -15.60 1.29 3.86
C TRP A 141 -15.60 1.69 2.38
N ARG A 142 -16.31 0.92 1.56
CA ARG A 142 -16.54 1.33 0.17
C ARG A 142 -17.37 2.60 0.13
N VAL A 143 -17.01 3.48 -0.81
CA VAL A 143 -17.80 4.64 -1.18
C VAL A 143 -17.88 4.71 -2.71
N ASP A 144 -18.96 5.27 -3.21
CA ASP A 144 -19.06 5.59 -4.63
C ASP A 144 -17.96 6.60 -5.01
N GLU A 145 -17.50 6.54 -6.26
CA GLU A 145 -16.51 7.49 -6.75
C GLU A 145 -17.09 8.92 -6.69
N GLU A 146 -16.72 9.66 -5.67
CA GLU A 146 -16.87 11.12 -5.69
C GLU A 146 -15.98 11.66 -6.81
N SER A 147 -16.52 12.56 -7.62
CA SER A 147 -15.80 13.28 -8.67
C SER A 147 -14.74 14.19 -8.04
N GLN A 148 -13.63 13.61 -7.63
CA GLN A 148 -12.53 14.34 -7.02
C GLN A 148 -11.51 14.73 -8.09
N GLY A 149 -11.17 16.02 -8.12
CA GLY A 149 -10.28 16.61 -9.11
C GLY A 149 -8.96 15.87 -9.23
N THR A 150 -8.50 15.75 -10.46
CA THR A 150 -7.19 15.20 -10.85
C THR A 150 -6.07 16.14 -10.40
N ALA A 151 -5.82 16.24 -9.09
CA ALA A 151 -4.57 16.82 -8.61
C ALA A 151 -3.48 15.77 -8.85
N GLN A 152 -3.01 15.65 -10.09
CA GLN A 152 -1.81 14.91 -10.44
C GLN A 152 -0.65 15.55 -9.69
N ASP A 153 -0.05 14.81 -8.74
CA ASP A 153 1.24 15.23 -8.23
C ASP A 153 2.27 15.02 -9.35
N ALA A 154 3.32 15.84 -9.35
CA ALA A 154 4.38 15.73 -10.33
C ALA A 154 4.95 14.30 -10.30
N THR A 155 5.06 13.67 -11.47
CA THR A 155 5.66 12.34 -11.60
C THR A 155 7.00 12.33 -10.88
N VAL A 156 7.12 11.54 -9.80
CA VAL A 156 8.40 11.34 -9.14
C VAL A 156 9.28 10.61 -10.15
N ASN A 157 10.28 11.31 -10.70
CA ASN A 157 11.28 10.69 -11.54
C ASN A 157 12.40 10.19 -10.64
N VAL A 158 12.30 8.92 -10.24
CA VAL A 158 13.25 8.30 -9.32
C VAL A 158 14.65 8.28 -9.95
N GLN A 159 15.60 8.94 -9.28
CA GLN A 159 16.96 9.09 -9.80
C GLN A 159 17.95 8.03 -9.30
N SER A 160 17.62 7.30 -8.23
CA SER A 160 18.53 6.34 -7.59
C SER A 160 17.97 4.93 -7.58
N SER A 161 18.78 3.95 -8.01
CA SER A 161 18.49 2.52 -7.89
C SER A 161 19.12 1.89 -6.63
N ASN A 162 19.49 2.69 -5.62
CA ASN A 162 20.20 2.21 -4.44
C ASN A 162 19.36 1.28 -3.54
N VAL A 163 18.07 1.12 -3.84
CA VAL A 163 17.21 0.07 -3.27
C VAL A 163 17.50 -1.33 -3.81
N LEU A 164 18.07 -1.47 -5.01
CA LEU A 164 18.33 -2.78 -5.63
C LEU A 164 19.36 -3.61 -4.86
N GLY A 165 19.17 -4.93 -4.89
CA GLY A 165 20.07 -5.94 -4.36
C GLY A 165 19.49 -6.78 -3.22
N ASP A 166 20.32 -7.66 -2.67
CA ASP A 166 19.99 -8.49 -1.52
C ASP A 166 20.22 -7.73 -0.20
N TRP A 167 19.14 -7.59 0.57
CA TRP A 167 19.11 -7.02 1.90
C TRP A 167 18.88 -8.13 2.92
N LYS A 168 19.70 -8.17 3.97
CA LYS A 168 19.63 -9.17 5.04
C LYS A 168 19.59 -8.49 6.40
N SER A 169 18.62 -8.87 7.21
CA SER A 169 18.50 -8.45 8.60
C SER A 169 19.30 -9.36 9.52
N VAL A 170 19.76 -8.81 10.63
CA VAL A 170 20.39 -9.57 11.73
C VAL A 170 19.45 -10.60 12.36
N THR A 171 18.14 -10.45 12.18
CA THR A 171 17.12 -11.40 12.63
C THR A 171 17.00 -12.63 11.72
N GLY A 172 17.74 -12.68 10.62
CA GLY A 172 17.66 -13.69 9.58
C GLY A 172 16.67 -13.34 8.46
N ASP A 173 15.86 -12.29 8.62
CA ASP A 173 14.94 -11.83 7.59
C ASP A 173 15.69 -11.32 6.35
N SER A 174 15.12 -11.47 5.15
CA SER A 174 15.80 -11.04 3.92
C SER A 174 14.83 -10.67 2.81
N VAL A 175 15.20 -9.66 2.04
CA VAL A 175 14.50 -9.25 0.82
C VAL A 175 15.52 -9.00 -0.30
N GLU A 176 15.24 -9.56 -1.47
CA GLU A 176 15.95 -9.24 -2.70
C GLU A 176 15.10 -8.30 -3.54
N ILE A 177 15.57 -7.07 -3.78
CA ILE A 177 14.89 -6.12 -4.67
C ILE A 177 15.55 -6.21 -6.03
N THR A 178 14.83 -6.74 -7.02
CA THR A 178 15.35 -7.04 -8.36
C THR A 178 14.93 -6.01 -9.40
N GLN A 179 13.84 -5.27 -9.15
CA GLN A 179 13.33 -4.26 -10.06
C GLN A 179 12.98 -2.99 -9.30
N ALA A 180 13.28 -1.86 -9.91
CA ALA A 180 12.94 -0.53 -9.43
C ALA A 180 12.57 0.32 -10.65
N SER A 181 11.35 0.86 -10.67
CA SER A 181 10.86 1.67 -11.78
C SER A 181 11.14 3.15 -11.56
N GLU A 182 11.19 3.90 -12.65
CA GLU A 182 11.33 5.37 -12.62
C GLU A 182 10.12 6.03 -11.93
N GLN A 183 8.97 5.37 -11.90
CA GLN A 183 7.75 5.82 -11.20
C GLN A 183 7.74 5.46 -9.70
N GLY A 184 8.86 4.95 -9.19
CA GLY A 184 9.06 4.65 -7.78
C GLY A 184 8.32 3.43 -7.26
N SER A 185 7.92 2.50 -8.13
CA SER A 185 7.53 1.15 -7.70
C SER A 185 8.75 0.23 -7.65
N MET A 186 8.75 -0.75 -6.76
CA MET A 186 9.80 -1.76 -6.70
C MET A 186 9.23 -3.16 -6.54
N GLU A 187 9.98 -4.14 -7.06
CA GLU A 187 9.61 -5.54 -7.02
C GLU A 187 10.80 -6.40 -6.59
N GLY A 188 10.48 -7.57 -6.05
CA GLY A 188 11.49 -8.45 -5.51
C GLY A 188 10.94 -9.78 -5.02
N LEU A 189 11.77 -10.46 -4.23
CA LEU A 189 11.43 -11.70 -3.55
C LEU A 189 11.82 -11.61 -2.09
N HIS A 190 10.93 -12.08 -1.23
CA HIS A 190 11.25 -12.27 0.16
C HIS A 190 12.01 -13.58 0.35
N LYS A 191 13.11 -13.56 1.10
CA LYS A 191 14.03 -14.69 1.33
C LYS A 191 14.29 -14.95 2.82
N GLY A 192 13.37 -14.52 3.68
CA GLY A 192 13.44 -14.74 5.13
C GLY A 192 13.12 -16.18 5.54
N PRO A 193 13.31 -16.52 6.84
CA PRO A 193 12.99 -17.83 7.39
C PRO A 193 11.49 -18.03 7.66
N GLY A 194 10.67 -16.99 7.51
CA GLY A 194 9.24 -17.00 7.80
C GLY A 194 8.39 -17.66 6.72
N ALA A 195 7.08 -17.65 6.94
CA ALA A 195 6.10 -18.28 6.04
C ALA A 195 6.08 -17.58 4.66
N GLU A 196 6.43 -16.31 4.63
CA GLU A 196 6.54 -15.46 3.45
C GLU A 196 7.82 -15.72 2.63
N ASN A 197 8.63 -16.72 2.97
CA ASN A 197 9.76 -17.11 2.13
C ASN A 197 9.33 -17.46 0.69
N GLY A 198 10.01 -16.89 -0.30
CA GLY A 198 9.66 -17.00 -1.71
C GLY A 198 8.47 -16.14 -2.14
N ALA A 199 7.86 -15.37 -1.22
CA ALA A 199 6.77 -14.47 -1.56
C ALA A 199 7.25 -13.35 -2.48
N LEU A 200 6.38 -12.96 -3.41
CA LEU A 200 6.58 -11.77 -4.22
C LEU A 200 6.57 -10.54 -3.33
N VAL A 201 7.56 -9.66 -3.54
CA VAL A 201 7.62 -8.35 -2.92
C VAL A 201 7.14 -7.30 -3.91
N TYR A 202 6.27 -6.41 -3.44
CA TYR A 202 5.85 -5.23 -4.19
C TYR A 202 5.77 -4.03 -3.26
N GLY A 203 6.22 -2.87 -3.74
CA GLY A 203 6.29 -1.68 -2.91
C GLY A 203 6.58 -0.42 -3.69
N ARG A 204 6.90 0.63 -2.94
CA ARG A 204 7.25 1.96 -3.46
C ARG A 204 8.41 2.58 -2.70
N PHE A 205 9.16 3.44 -3.38
CA PHE A 205 10.22 4.27 -2.83
C PHE A 205 10.32 5.62 -3.57
N ASP A 206 10.96 6.62 -2.95
CA ASP A 206 11.07 7.99 -3.49
C ASP A 206 12.33 8.20 -4.37
N GLY A 207 13.33 7.34 -4.26
CA GLY A 207 14.60 7.44 -5.00
C GLY A 207 15.47 8.64 -4.62
N ASN A 208 15.26 9.26 -3.46
CA ASN A 208 15.98 10.48 -3.06
C ASN A 208 17.47 10.18 -2.81
N GLN A 209 18.34 11.17 -3.07
CA GLN A 209 19.79 11.00 -3.01
C GLN A 209 20.38 11.20 -1.60
N THR A 210 19.68 11.91 -0.71
CA THR A 210 20.13 12.20 0.67
C THR A 210 19.59 11.19 1.68
N HIS A 211 18.42 10.65 1.40
CA HIS A 211 17.76 9.56 2.07
C HIS A 211 16.89 8.87 1.03
N ILE A 212 16.49 7.63 1.25
CA ILE A 212 15.42 6.99 0.49
C ILE A 212 14.35 6.61 1.47
N ALA A 213 13.13 7.12 1.31
CA ALA A 213 11.95 6.56 1.96
C ALA A 213 11.41 5.40 1.12
N LEU A 214 11.12 4.28 1.75
CA LEU A 214 10.66 3.09 1.05
C LEU A 214 9.76 2.21 1.91
N GLY A 215 8.87 1.49 1.24
CA GLY A 215 7.97 0.56 1.88
C GLY A 215 7.53 -0.50 0.90
N PHE A 216 7.35 -1.71 1.40
CA PHE A 216 6.97 -2.85 0.59
C PHE A 216 6.08 -3.80 1.38
N ALA A 217 5.47 -4.73 0.66
CA ALA A 217 4.71 -5.82 1.22
C ALA A 217 5.15 -7.15 0.62
N ALA A 218 4.96 -8.22 1.39
CA ALA A 218 5.14 -9.60 0.99
C ALA A 218 3.97 -10.41 1.54
N ALA A 219 3.41 -11.30 0.72
CA ALA A 219 2.22 -12.07 1.08
C ALA A 219 2.31 -13.54 0.64
N ASN A 220 1.65 -14.41 1.40
CA ASN A 220 1.31 -15.76 1.01
C ASN A 220 -0.16 -16.05 1.36
N ASN A 221 -0.61 -17.28 1.09
CA ASN A 221 -2.00 -17.71 1.26
C ASN A 221 -2.61 -17.57 2.67
N GLN A 222 -1.86 -17.25 3.73
CA GLN A 222 -2.42 -17.01 5.08
C GLN A 222 -1.79 -15.85 5.84
N TYR A 223 -0.76 -15.22 5.28
CA TYR A 223 0.08 -14.26 5.97
C TYR A 223 0.45 -13.11 5.03
N ILE A 224 0.45 -11.89 5.58
CA ILE A 224 0.98 -10.73 4.88
C ILE A 224 1.82 -9.90 5.85
N LYS A 225 2.93 -9.35 5.34
CA LYS A 225 3.81 -8.44 6.08
C LYS A 225 4.03 -7.18 5.24
N GLY A 226 4.10 -6.04 5.92
CA GLY A 226 4.31 -4.73 5.32
C GLY A 226 5.37 -3.96 6.10
N TRP A 227 6.28 -3.31 5.37
CA TRP A 227 7.40 -2.56 5.91
C TRP A 227 7.32 -1.08 5.55
N ALA A 228 7.78 -0.24 6.46
CA ALA A 228 7.99 1.20 6.28
C ALA A 228 9.40 1.55 6.79
N GLY A 229 10.20 2.21 5.96
CA GLY A 229 11.62 2.38 6.25
C GLY A 229 12.29 3.54 5.55
N HIS A 230 13.55 3.76 5.96
CA HIS A 230 14.45 4.70 5.33
C HIS A 230 15.85 4.09 5.17
N ILE A 231 16.50 4.40 4.04
CA ILE A 231 17.96 4.31 3.90
C ILE A 231 18.51 5.72 4.03
N TYR A 232 19.39 5.94 5.00
CA TYR A 232 20.02 7.25 5.20
C TYR A 232 21.32 7.33 4.40
N ASN A 233 21.63 8.51 3.84
CA ASN A 233 22.85 8.75 3.06
C ASN A 233 23.13 7.66 2.00
N PRO A 234 22.18 7.32 1.12
CA PRO A 234 22.24 6.13 0.26
C PRO A 234 23.42 6.11 -0.73
N GLN A 235 24.18 7.20 -0.85
CA GLN A 235 25.40 7.29 -1.65
C GLN A 235 26.64 6.74 -0.92
N GLU A 236 26.57 6.61 0.41
CA GLU A 236 27.62 6.01 1.21
C GLU A 236 27.52 4.48 1.18
N ALA A 237 28.66 3.80 1.24
CA ALA A 237 28.70 2.34 1.30
C ALA A 237 28.12 1.84 2.64
N ASN A 238 27.53 0.63 2.61
CA ASN A 238 27.07 -0.11 3.79
C ASN A 238 25.99 0.59 4.63
N GLN A 239 25.24 1.54 4.07
CA GLN A 239 24.13 2.15 4.79
C GLN A 239 23.00 1.15 5.02
N PRO A 240 22.50 1.01 6.26
CA PRO A 240 21.43 0.09 6.55
C PRO A 240 20.10 0.62 6.02
N MET A 241 19.24 -0.31 5.63
CA MET A 241 17.81 -0.05 5.47
C MET A 241 17.15 -0.28 6.82
N GLU A 242 16.79 0.80 7.49
CA GLU A 242 16.12 0.72 8.77
C GLU A 242 14.61 0.66 8.54
N THR A 243 13.94 -0.35 9.10
CA THR A 243 12.51 -0.59 8.87
C THR A 243 11.72 -0.78 10.17
N SER A 244 10.45 -0.44 10.12
CA SER A 244 9.42 -0.92 11.04
C SER A 244 8.43 -1.72 10.21
N TRP A 245 7.92 -2.81 10.76
CA TRP A 245 7.02 -3.70 10.03
C TRP A 245 5.80 -4.07 10.84
N LEU A 246 4.75 -4.42 10.11
CA LEU A 246 3.56 -5.07 10.62
C LEU A 246 3.38 -6.39 9.90
N SER A 247 2.92 -7.41 10.61
CA SER A 247 2.47 -8.67 10.02
C SER A 247 1.01 -8.92 10.38
N HIS A 248 0.33 -9.72 9.57
CA HIS A 248 -1.02 -10.17 9.89
C HIS A 248 -1.28 -11.55 9.33
N THR A 249 -1.68 -12.46 10.22
CA THR A 249 -2.25 -13.77 9.86
C THR A 249 -3.76 -13.67 9.79
N PHE A 250 -4.35 -14.13 8.69
CA PHE A 250 -5.78 -14.00 8.43
C PHE A 250 -6.66 -14.55 9.57
N SER A 251 -7.77 -13.86 9.85
CA SER A 251 -8.84 -14.36 10.70
C SER A 251 -10.19 -13.82 10.25
N ASN A 252 -11.14 -14.72 10.01
CA ASN A 252 -12.51 -14.38 9.62
C ASN A 252 -13.40 -13.88 10.80
N LEU A 253 -12.81 -13.43 11.91
CA LEU A 253 -13.55 -12.96 13.08
C LEU A 253 -13.85 -11.47 12.99
N CYS A 254 -15.09 -11.13 12.62
CA CYS A 254 -15.55 -9.74 12.56
C CYS A 254 -15.49 -8.99 13.90
N ASN A 255 -15.61 -9.69 15.03
CA ASN A 255 -15.58 -9.06 16.36
C ASN A 255 -14.16 -8.74 16.84
N ASP A 256 -13.14 -9.31 16.21
CA ASP A 256 -11.75 -9.06 16.55
C ASP A 256 -10.84 -9.19 15.31
N PRO A 257 -11.01 -8.29 14.32
CA PRO A 257 -10.41 -8.44 13.00
C PRO A 257 -8.93 -8.06 12.98
N ARG A 258 -8.31 -7.72 14.12
CA ARG A 258 -6.91 -7.30 14.22
C ARG A 258 -6.11 -8.10 15.27
N LYS A 259 -6.68 -9.14 15.87
CA LYS A 259 -6.04 -9.93 16.93
C LYS A 259 -4.69 -10.54 16.58
N ASN A 260 -4.46 -10.80 15.29
CA ASN A 260 -3.27 -11.49 14.78
C ASN A 260 -2.31 -10.50 14.11
N VAL A 261 -2.38 -9.22 14.47
CA VAL A 261 -1.42 -8.22 14.00
C VAL A 261 -0.22 -8.20 14.93
N GLU A 262 0.98 -8.37 14.37
CA GLU A 262 2.23 -8.21 15.10
C GLU A 262 3.01 -7.01 14.55
N TYR A 263 3.94 -6.51 15.36
CA TYR A 263 4.78 -5.36 15.04
C TYR A 263 6.23 -5.64 15.42
N GLY A 264 7.15 -5.13 14.62
CA GLY A 264 8.57 -5.13 14.95
C GLY A 264 9.39 -4.15 14.13
N MET A 265 10.71 -4.28 14.28
CA MET A 265 11.69 -3.48 13.57
C MET A 265 12.81 -4.37 13.06
N ASP A 266 13.33 -4.06 11.89
CA ASP A 266 14.46 -4.76 11.29
C ASP A 266 15.45 -3.77 10.69
N TYR A 267 16.73 -4.11 10.75
CA TYR A 267 17.83 -3.37 10.17
C TYR A 267 18.49 -4.27 9.14
N TYR A 268 18.36 -3.93 7.86
CA TYR A 268 18.94 -4.73 6.79
C TYR A 268 20.24 -4.12 6.29
N SER A 269 21.24 -4.96 6.04
CA SER A 269 22.48 -4.60 5.36
C SER A 269 22.54 -5.24 3.98
N LYS A 270 23.20 -4.56 3.03
CA LYS A 270 23.47 -5.16 1.72
C LYS A 270 24.51 -6.26 1.82
N GLY A 271 24.25 -7.39 1.17
CA GLY A 271 25.23 -8.48 1.04
C GLY A 271 25.56 -9.22 2.34
N GLY A 272 24.80 -9.04 3.42
CA GLY A 272 25.01 -9.74 4.68
C GLY A 272 26.27 -9.32 5.43
N ALA A 273 26.74 -8.08 5.26
CA ALA A 273 27.71 -7.53 6.19
C ALA A 273 27.11 -7.57 7.60
N ASN A 274 27.74 -8.33 8.51
CA ASN A 274 27.36 -8.35 9.92
C ASN A 274 27.44 -6.91 10.43
N VAL A 275 26.29 -6.32 10.73
CA VAL A 275 26.24 -5.06 11.48
C VAL A 275 26.36 -5.48 12.94
N GLU A 276 27.59 -5.41 13.47
CA GLU A 276 27.85 -5.51 14.91
C GLU A 276 27.31 -4.30 15.66
#